data_AF-A0A3M1L0I5-F1
#
_entry.id   AF-A0A3M1L0I5-F1
#
_cell.length_a   1.000
_cell.length_b   1.000
_cell.length_c   1.000
_cell.angle_alpha   90.00
_cell.angle_beta   90.00
_cell.angle_gamma   90.00
#
_symmetry.space_group_name_H-M   'P 1'
#
loop_
_entity.id
_entity.type
_entity.pdbx_description
1 polymer ?
#
loop_
_entity_poly.entity_id
_entity_poly.type
_entity_poly.pdbx_seq_one_letter_code
_entity_poly.pdbx_strand_id
1 'polypeptide(L)' 'MATISTPKSQHAEDKEIWQSLKLAIANSSGFKRWQEAKSFQSSQSMSIDSQVKLYLKETLNTLAY' A
#
# COMPACT_ATOMS: atom_id res chain seq x y z
N MET A 1 -23.15 -32.21 0.14
CA MET A 1 -23.66 -30.82 0.19
C MET A 1 -22.47 -29.87 0.15
N ALA A 2 -22.10 -29.38 -1.03
CA ALA A 2 -20.97 -28.48 -1.22
C ALA A 2 -21.46 -27.03 -1.08
N THR A 3 -21.01 -26.33 -0.05
CA THR A 3 -21.30 -24.91 0.16
C THR A 3 -20.44 -24.08 -0.78
N ILE A 4 -21.07 -23.52 -1.81
CA ILE A 4 -20.50 -22.53 -2.71
C ILE A 4 -20.27 -21.25 -1.91
N SER A 5 -19.01 -20.96 -1.59
CA SER A 5 -18.62 -19.72 -0.89
C SER A 5 -18.94 -18.51 -1.78
N THR A 6 -19.81 -17.66 -1.27
CA THR A 6 -20.32 -16.47 -1.95
C THR A 6 -19.20 -15.44 -2.18
N PRO A 7 -18.96 -14.94 -3.41
CA PRO A 7 -17.82 -14.07 -3.76
C PRO A 7 -17.85 -12.64 -3.16
N LYS A 8 -18.82 -12.35 -2.29
CA LYS A 8 -19.01 -11.04 -1.67
C LYS A 8 -18.16 -10.85 -0.40
N SER A 9 -17.79 -11.92 0.29
CA SER A 9 -16.98 -11.86 1.51
C SER A 9 -15.50 -11.60 1.22
N GLN A 10 -14.97 -12.22 0.15
CA GLN A 10 -13.57 -12.10 -0.26
C GLN A 10 -13.17 -10.63 -0.50
N HIS A 11 -13.99 -9.87 -1.22
CA HIS A 11 -13.72 -8.45 -1.47
C HIS A 11 -13.68 -7.56 -0.22
N ALA A 12 -14.40 -7.93 0.85
CA ALA A 12 -14.37 -7.19 2.11
C ALA A 12 -13.09 -7.53 2.89
N GLU A 13 -12.72 -8.81 2.92
CA GLU A 13 -11.48 -9.30 3.53
C GLU A 13 -10.25 -8.73 2.82
N ASP A 14 -10.21 -8.74 1.48
CA ASP A 14 -9.14 -8.15 0.67
C ASP A 14 -8.96 -6.66 0.94
N LYS A 15 -10.07 -5.94 1.14
CA LYS A 15 -10.02 -4.51 1.51
C LYS A 15 -9.44 -4.32 2.91
N GLU A 16 -9.82 -5.13 3.88
CA GLU A 16 -9.29 -5.05 5.24
C GLU A 16 -7.79 -5.36 5.27
N ILE A 17 -7.36 -6.41 4.57
CA ILE A 17 -5.95 -6.77 4.39
C ILE A 17 -5.18 -5.61 3.75
N TRP A 18 -5.72 -5.00 2.69
CA TRP A 18 -5.10 -3.83 2.06
C TRP A 18 -4.98 -2.63 3.00
N GLN A 19 -6.01 -2.34 3.82
CA GLN A 19 -5.93 -1.24 4.79
C GLN A 19 -4.85 -1.51 5.85
N SER A 20 -4.79 -2.72 6.39
CA SER A 20 -3.78 -3.11 7.37
C SER A 20 -2.36 -2.98 6.81
N LEU A 21 -2.12 -3.52 5.61
CA LEU A 21 -0.83 -3.43 4.91
C LEU A 21 -0.43 -1.97 4.67
N LYS A 22 -1.37 -1.15 4.20
CA LYS A 22 -1.14 0.27 3.92
C LYS A 22 -0.72 1.02 5.18
N LEU A 23 -1.38 0.76 6.31
CA LEU A 23 -1.03 1.40 7.59
C LEU A 23 0.35 0.94 8.09
N ALA A 24 0.66 -0.35 7.97
CA ALA A 24 1.96 -0.89 8.34
C ALA A 24 3.09 -0.24 7.52
N ILE A 25 2.91 -0.11 6.20
CA ILE A 25 3.87 0.57 5.32
C ILE A 25 3.95 2.06 5.66
N ALA A 26 2.82 2.74 5.80
CA ALA A 26 2.77 4.16 6.13
C ALA A 26 3.50 4.49 7.44
N ASN A 27 3.45 3.58 8.42
CA ASN A 27 4.11 3.77 9.70
C ASN A 27 5.59 3.33 9.69
N SER A 28 6.04 2.61 8.65
CA SER A 28 7.41 2.13 8.54
C SER A 28 8.42 3.25 8.38
N SER A 29 9.62 3.05 8.92
CA SER A 29 10.73 4.00 8.82
C SER A 29 11.24 4.16 7.39
N GLY A 30 11.20 3.10 6.57
CA GLY A 30 11.58 3.14 5.16
C GLY A 30 10.67 4.04 4.33
N PHE A 31 9.36 3.96 4.57
CA PHE A 31 8.38 4.80 3.87
C PHE A 31 8.49 6.27 4.25
N LYS A 32 8.62 6.58 5.56
CA LYS A 32 8.80 7.96 6.04
C LYS A 32 10.03 8.63 5.44
N ARG A 33 11.18 7.94 5.46
CA ARG A 33 12.43 8.42 4.83
C ARG A 33 12.29 8.63 3.33
N TRP A 34 11.57 7.75 2.64
CA TRP A 34 11.30 7.90 1.21
C TRP A 34 10.39 9.10 0.93
N GLN A 35 9.37 9.36 1.75
CA GLN A 35 8.53 10.56 1.65
C GLN A 35 9.33 11.85 1.86
N GLU A 36 10.24 11.86 2.84
CA GLU A 36 11.14 12.99 3.11
C GLU A 36 12.09 13.24 1.93
N ALA A 37 12.69 12.19 1.39
CA ALA A 37 13.59 12.28 0.23
C ALA A 37 12.88 12.79 -1.03
N LYS A 38 11.58 12.54 -1.18
CA LYS A 38 10.80 12.97 -2.35
C LYS A 38 10.36 14.44 -2.33
N SER A 39 10.71 15.18 -1.28
CA SER A 39 10.29 16.57 -1.02
C SER A 39 8.77 16.70 -0.94
N PHE A 40 8.26 16.74 0.29
CA PHE A 40 6.86 16.52 0.69
C PHE A 40 5.78 17.36 -0.04
N GLN A 41 6.18 18.40 -0.80
CA GLN A 41 5.29 19.34 -1.48
C GLN A 41 4.51 18.74 -2.66
N SER A 42 5.09 17.79 -3.42
CA SER A 42 4.33 17.10 -4.49
C SER A 42 3.44 15.98 -3.95
N SER A 43 3.82 15.41 -2.80
CA SER A 43 3.10 14.32 -2.14
C SER A 43 1.90 14.78 -1.32
N GLN A 44 1.81 16.05 -0.90
CA GLN A 44 0.63 16.58 -0.20
C GLN A 44 -0.67 16.50 -1.02
N SER A 45 -0.55 16.53 -2.36
CA SER A 45 -1.68 16.36 -3.27
C SER A 45 -2.04 14.88 -3.49
N MET A 46 -1.13 13.96 -3.16
CA MET A 46 -1.29 12.54 -3.44
C MET A 46 -1.79 11.79 -2.20
N SER A 47 -2.85 10.99 -2.36
CA SER A 47 -3.39 10.17 -1.28
C SER A 47 -2.34 9.16 -0.76
N ILE A 48 -2.46 8.78 0.51
CA ILE A 48 -1.60 7.77 1.13
C ILE A 48 -1.58 6.47 0.32
N ASP A 49 -2.70 6.11 -0.31
CA ASP A 49 -2.83 4.94 -1.17
C ASP A 49 -1.91 5.01 -2.38
N SER A 50 -1.91 6.14 -3.07
CA SER A 50 -1.03 6.39 -4.23
C SER A 50 0.43 6.51 -3.82
N GLN A 51 0.73 7.11 -2.67
CA GLN A 51 2.09 7.16 -2.13
C GLN A 51 2.62 5.77 -1.80
N VAL A 52 1.83 4.93 -1.12
CA VAL A 52 2.18 3.53 -0.79
C VAL A 52 2.40 2.71 -2.06
N LYS A 53 1.53 2.85 -3.07
CA LYS A 53 1.71 2.18 -4.37
C LYS A 53 2.99 2.61 -5.07
N LEU A 54 3.31 3.89 -5.05
CA LEU A 54 4.52 4.42 -5.67
C LEU A 54 5.79 3.93 -4.94
N TYR A 55 5.77 3.93 -3.60
CA TYR A 55 6.84 3.38 -2.79
C TYR A 55 7.07 1.89 -3.07
N LEU A 56 6.01 1.09 -3.12
CA LEU A 56 6.09 -0.34 -3.46
C LEU A 56 6.65 -0.54 -4.87
N LYS A 57 6.19 0.25 -5.85
CA LYS A 57 6.69 0.17 -7.22
C LYS A 57 8.18 0.48 -7.30
N GLU A 58 8.64 1.53 -6.62
CA GLU A 58 10.06 1.90 -6.64
C GLU A 58 10.92 0.89 -5.89
N THR A 59 10.51 0.45 -4.70
CA THR A 59 11.25 -0.56 -3.92
C THR A 59 11.36 -1.90 -4.65
N LEU A 60 10.31 -2.32 -5.37
CA LEU A 60 10.36 -3.51 -6.22
C LEU A 60 11.30 -3.34 -7.43
N ASN A 61 11.35 -2.14 -8.02
CA ASN A 61 12.25 -1.85 -9.13
C ASN A 61 13.73 -1.85 -8.70
N THR A 62 14.04 -1.47 -7.46
CA THR A 62 15.40 -1.49 -6.91
C THR A 62 15.91 -2.89 -6.60
N LEU A 63 15.03 -3.87 -6.37
CA LEU A 63 15.38 -5.28 -6.09
C LEU A 63 15.44 -6.16 -7.35
N ALA A 64 15.04 -5.62 -8.51
CA ALA A 64 15.01 -6.34 -9.78
C ALA A 64 16.30 -6.19 -10.62
N TYR A 65 17.31 -5.50 -10.06
CA TYR A 65 18.67 -5.38 -10.60
C TYR A 65 19.64 -6.24 -9.78
#